data_AF-A0A9Q3KKT2-F1
#
_entry.id   AF-A0A9Q3KKT2-F1
#
_cell.length_a   1.000
_cell.length_b   1.000
_cell.length_c   1.000
_cell.angle_alpha   90.00
_cell.angle_beta   90.00
_cell.angle_gamma   90.00
#
_symmetry.space_group_name_H-M   'P 1'
#
loop_
_entity.id
_entity.type
_entity.pdbx_description
1 polymer ?
#
loop_
_entity_poly.entity_id
_entity_poly.type
_entity_poly.pdbx_seq_one_letter_code
_entity_poly.pdbx_strand_id
1 'polypeptide(L)'
;MIKTPCLPNALMTRWVAFIQLFSFALVHEPGKTFTFTDGLSRRPKTSEEEDEDAPEFYEEEDWIKPHPGFGAKNVNSLHFSGIQVPTKQEGFWKRMQEYLSTIKKPQSSENEELGTIKRRSSNFFLEYGQLKRRNNPNPQLVISSQEVQSYILKTLNEYMGHRGDNETYGRIKARFKWEGMKK
;
A
#
# COMPACT_ATOMS: atom_id res chain seq x y z
N MET A 1 -24.49 -1.44 -35.02
CA MET A 1 -24.74 -0.07 -34.54
C MET A 1 -25.39 -0.15 -33.17
N ILE A 2 -24.68 0.28 -32.11
CA ILE A 2 -25.23 0.34 -30.75
C ILE A 2 -26.19 1.54 -30.71
N LYS A 3 -27.49 1.27 -30.48
CA LYS A 3 -28.57 2.26 -30.65
C LYS A 3 -28.82 3.18 -29.45
N THR A 4 -28.05 3.08 -28.37
CA THR A 4 -28.13 4.00 -27.22
C THR A 4 -26.80 3.99 -26.46
N PRO A 5 -25.92 4.99 -26.61
CA PRO A 5 -24.77 5.11 -25.73
C PRO A 5 -25.28 5.51 -24.33
N CYS A 6 -24.99 4.69 -23.32
CA CYS A 6 -25.14 5.10 -21.93
C CYS A 6 -24.25 6.32 -21.67
N LEU A 7 -24.66 7.20 -20.75
CA LEU A 7 -23.81 8.29 -20.28
C LEU A 7 -22.46 7.70 -19.84
N PRO A 8 -21.32 8.22 -20.36
CA PRO A 8 -20.01 7.70 -20.01
C PRO A 8 -19.80 7.72 -18.49
N ASN A 9 -19.07 6.74 -17.97
CA ASN A 9 -18.63 6.72 -16.57
C ASN A 9 -17.98 8.07 -16.19
N ALA A 10 -18.06 8.50 -14.93
CA ALA A 10 -17.55 9.80 -14.46
C ALA A 10 -16.13 10.13 -14.94
N LEU A 11 -15.26 9.11 -15.01
CA LEU A 11 -13.91 9.26 -15.57
C LEU A 11 -13.93 9.63 -17.06
N MET A 12 -14.73 8.93 -17.88
CA MET A 12 -14.89 9.20 -19.30
C MET A 12 -15.48 10.58 -19.56
N THR A 13 -16.46 10.99 -18.77
CA THR A 13 -17.04 12.35 -18.87
C THR A 13 -16.00 13.44 -18.57
N ARG A 14 -15.12 13.23 -17.58
CA ARG A 14 -14.03 14.16 -17.28
C ARG A 14 -13.02 14.26 -18.43
N TRP A 15 -12.69 13.14 -19.07
CA TRP A 15 -11.79 13.12 -20.23
C TRP A 15 -12.41 13.81 -21.45
N VAL A 16 -13.70 13.58 -21.72
CA VAL A 16 -14.41 14.28 -22.80
C VAL A 16 -14.40 15.79 -22.56
N ALA A 17 -14.70 16.23 -21.33
CA ALA A 17 -14.66 17.65 -20.99
C ALA A 17 -13.25 18.25 -21.14
N PHE A 18 -12.21 17.50 -20.77
CA PHE A 18 -10.82 17.95 -20.93
C PHE A 18 -10.40 18.07 -22.41
N ILE A 19 -10.75 17.09 -23.25
CA ILE A 19 -10.43 17.11 -24.68
C ILE A 19 -11.15 18.26 -25.38
N GLN A 20 -12.37 18.60 -24.95
CA GLN A 20 -13.13 19.75 -25.47
C GLN A 20 -12.48 21.12 -25.19
N LEU A 21 -11.47 21.19 -24.32
CA LEU A 21 -10.70 22.43 -24.12
C LEU A 21 -9.73 22.74 -25.28
N PHE A 22 -9.51 21.80 -26.17
CA PHE A 22 -8.56 21.93 -27.27
C PHE A 22 -9.26 21.97 -28.62
N SER A 23 -8.73 22.79 -29.53
CA SER A 23 -9.11 22.77 -30.94
C SER A 23 -8.14 21.86 -31.70
N PHE A 24 -8.66 20.79 -32.32
CA PHE A 24 -7.84 19.88 -33.12
C PHE A 24 -8.59 19.40 -34.36
N ALA A 25 -7.83 19.03 -35.39
CA ALA A 25 -8.33 18.39 -36.59
C ALA A 25 -7.98 16.90 -36.54
N LEU A 26 -8.96 16.03 -36.75
CA LEU A 26 -8.76 14.59 -36.76
C LEU A 26 -8.42 14.15 -38.18
N VAL A 27 -7.16 13.77 -38.41
CA VAL A 27 -6.67 13.24 -39.68
C VAL A 27 -6.52 11.73 -39.55
N HIS A 28 -7.14 10.99 -40.46
CA HIS A 28 -7.05 9.54 -40.48
C HIS A 28 -5.88 9.08 -41.35
N GLU A 29 -4.91 8.41 -40.73
CA GLU A 29 -3.79 7.75 -41.40
C GLU A 29 -4.00 6.22 -41.39
N PRO A 30 -3.98 5.55 -42.55
CA PRO A 30 -4.03 4.09 -42.61
C PRO A 30 -2.88 3.47 -41.82
N GLY A 31 -3.14 2.44 -41.00
CA GLY A 31 -2.14 1.84 -40.11
C GLY A 31 -0.88 1.29 -40.79
N LYS A 32 -0.92 1.03 -42.12
CA LYS A 32 0.27 0.64 -42.90
C LYS A 32 1.25 1.78 -43.11
N THR A 33 0.75 3.01 -43.23
CA THR A 33 1.52 4.25 -43.34
C THR A 33 1.97 4.74 -41.96
N PHE A 34 1.23 4.37 -40.92
CA PHE A 34 1.53 4.66 -39.51
C PHE A 34 2.57 3.68 -38.94
N THR A 35 3.73 3.58 -39.59
CA THR A 35 4.82 2.66 -39.19
C THR A 35 5.54 3.13 -37.92
N PHE A 36 5.33 4.39 -37.52
CA PHE A 36 5.80 4.97 -36.26
C PHE A 36 4.74 4.78 -35.16
N THR A 37 4.54 3.55 -34.70
CA THR A 37 3.78 3.26 -33.47
C THR A 37 4.49 3.73 -32.19
N ASP A 38 5.69 4.33 -32.29
CA ASP A 38 6.43 5.00 -31.21
C ASP A 38 6.42 6.54 -31.38
N GLY A 39 5.23 7.11 -31.61
CA GLY A 39 5.02 8.55 -31.79
C GLY A 39 4.50 9.29 -30.55
N LEU A 40 4.31 8.59 -29.42
CA LEU A 40 3.84 9.19 -28.15
C LEU A 40 4.97 9.75 -27.28
N SER A 41 6.21 9.77 -27.76
CA SER A 41 7.37 10.17 -26.94
C SER A 41 8.37 11.09 -27.63
N ARG A 42 8.21 11.42 -28.91
CA ARG A 42 9.25 12.16 -29.67
C ARG A 42 8.68 13.41 -30.32
N ARG A 43 8.67 14.52 -29.58
CA ARG A 43 8.61 15.84 -30.18
C ARG A 43 9.90 16.05 -30.98
N PRO A 44 9.88 16.66 -32.19
CA PRO A 44 11.10 17.06 -32.87
C PRO A 44 11.88 18.03 -31.98
N LYS A 45 13.17 17.77 -31.79
CA LYS A 45 14.05 18.66 -31.01
C LYS A 45 13.98 20.07 -31.60
N THR A 46 13.82 21.06 -30.73
CA THR A 46 13.93 22.48 -31.12
C THR A 46 15.41 22.86 -31.18
N SER A 47 15.75 23.93 -31.89
CA SER A 47 17.14 24.44 -31.97
C SER A 47 17.73 24.82 -30.60
N GLU A 48 16.90 25.00 -29.58
CA GLU A 48 17.31 25.24 -28.19
C GLU A 48 17.68 23.94 -27.45
N GLU A 49 17.22 22.78 -27.92
CA GLU A 49 17.47 21.44 -27.35
C GLU A 49 18.65 20.71 -28.04
N GLU A 50 19.31 21.34 -29.02
CA GLU A 50 20.48 20.78 -29.72
C GLU A 50 21.75 20.83 -28.86
N ASP A 51 21.86 21.81 -27.95
CA ASP A 51 23.06 22.08 -27.15
C ASP A 51 23.00 21.54 -25.71
N GLU A 52 21.88 20.94 -25.29
CA GLU A 52 21.80 20.26 -23.99
C GLU A 52 22.23 18.80 -24.15
N ASP A 53 23.49 18.52 -23.76
CA ASP A 53 23.95 17.16 -23.55
C ASP A 53 23.01 16.46 -22.55
N ALA A 54 22.43 15.34 -22.98
CA ALA A 54 21.60 14.54 -22.09
C ALA A 54 22.45 14.14 -20.86
N PRO A 55 21.94 14.31 -19.63
CA PRO A 55 22.68 13.91 -18.44
C PRO A 55 23.09 12.45 -18.58
N GLU A 56 24.36 12.16 -18.26
CA GLU A 56 24.96 10.84 -18.36
C GLU A 56 24.07 9.83 -17.61
N PHE A 57 23.64 8.78 -18.30
CA PHE A 57 22.74 7.78 -17.74
C PHE A 57 23.43 7.02 -16.61
N TYR A 58 23.23 7.47 -15.37
CA TYR A 58 23.68 6.78 -14.18
C TYR A 58 22.78 5.55 -13.95
N GLU A 59 23.27 4.36 -14.28
CA GLU A 59 22.55 3.09 -14.08
C GLU A 59 22.16 2.84 -12.60
N GLU A 60 22.85 3.48 -11.65
CA GLU A 60 22.54 3.39 -10.21
C GLU A 60 21.41 4.32 -9.75
N GLU A 61 20.93 5.22 -10.60
CA GLU A 61 19.85 6.12 -10.25
C GLU A 61 18.50 5.40 -10.44
N ASP A 62 17.92 4.93 -9.34
CA ASP A 62 16.59 4.28 -9.31
C ASP A 62 15.49 5.26 -9.80
N TRP A 63 15.30 5.36 -11.11
CA TRP A 63 14.28 6.22 -11.74
C TRP A 63 12.86 5.82 -11.37
N ILE A 64 12.66 4.54 -11.04
CA ILE A 64 11.41 4.05 -10.49
C ILE A 64 11.46 4.28 -8.99
N LYS A 65 11.04 5.47 -8.54
CA LYS A 65 10.71 5.67 -7.13
C LYS A 65 9.48 4.82 -6.85
N PRO A 66 9.58 3.71 -6.09
CA PRO A 66 8.40 2.96 -5.74
C PRO A 66 7.47 3.93 -5.00
N HIS A 67 6.18 3.94 -5.38
CA HIS A 67 5.16 4.75 -4.72
C HIS A 67 5.37 4.67 -3.19
N PRO A 68 5.14 5.72 -2.39
CA PRO A 68 5.39 5.70 -0.94
C PRO A 68 4.75 4.51 -0.18
N GLY A 69 3.81 3.79 -0.80
CA GLY A 69 3.21 2.54 -0.30
C GLY A 69 3.78 1.22 -0.88
N PHE A 70 4.80 1.27 -1.74
CA PHE A 70 5.21 0.19 -2.65
C PHE A 70 6.70 -0.20 -2.53
N GLY A 71 7.54 0.61 -1.88
CA GLY A 71 8.96 0.28 -1.72
C GLY A 71 9.17 -0.67 -0.54
N ALA A 72 9.71 -1.86 -0.80
CA ALA A 72 10.33 -2.72 0.20
C ALA A 72 11.61 -2.06 0.76
N LYS A 73 11.49 -0.84 1.31
CA LYS A 73 12.52 -0.29 2.18
C LYS A 73 12.49 -1.11 3.45
N ASN A 74 13.65 -1.55 3.92
CA ASN A 74 13.84 -2.09 5.27
C ASN A 74 13.07 -1.23 6.27
N VAL A 75 11.92 -1.71 6.75
CA VAL A 75 11.04 -0.94 7.65
C VAL A 75 11.46 -1.24 9.08
N ASN A 76 12.64 -0.75 9.47
CA ASN A 76 12.80 -0.35 10.85
C ASN A 76 11.85 0.84 11.07
N SER A 77 10.92 0.67 12.00
CA SER A 77 10.03 1.70 12.53
C SER A 77 9.00 2.30 11.56
N LEU A 78 7.76 1.80 11.68
CA LEU A 78 6.53 2.59 11.84
C LEU A 78 6.58 4.07 11.41
N HIS A 79 6.57 4.30 10.12
CA HIS A 79 5.93 5.49 9.59
C HIS A 79 5.03 5.03 8.44
N PHE A 80 4.00 4.27 8.79
CA PHE A 80 2.84 4.17 7.92
C PHE A 80 2.18 5.56 7.97
N SER A 81 2.63 6.45 7.08
CA SER A 81 2.08 7.81 6.88
C SER A 81 1.83 8.59 8.18
N GLY A 82 2.78 8.61 9.14
CA GLY A 82 2.64 9.39 10.38
C GLY A 82 1.65 8.85 11.41
N ILE A 83 1.17 7.61 11.27
CA ILE A 83 0.24 7.00 12.23
C ILE A 83 1.03 6.45 13.42
N GLN A 84 0.94 7.14 14.56
CA GLN A 84 1.24 6.55 15.87
C GLN A 84 0.19 5.49 16.16
N VAL A 85 0.45 4.23 15.77
CA VAL A 85 -0.42 3.12 16.13
C VAL A 85 -0.38 3.00 17.66
N PRO A 86 -1.53 3.11 18.35
CA PRO A 86 -1.56 3.00 19.81
C PRO A 86 -0.93 1.67 20.23
N THR A 87 0.07 1.75 21.10
CA THR A 87 0.75 0.57 21.70
C THR A 87 -0.11 -0.14 22.74
N LYS A 88 -1.29 0.40 23.06
CA LYS A 88 -2.22 -0.19 24.01
C LYS A 88 -2.89 -1.41 23.38
N GLN A 89 -2.36 -2.57 23.72
CA GLN A 89 -3.03 -3.83 23.45
C GLN A 89 -4.13 -4.08 24.50
N GLU A 90 -5.15 -4.84 24.11
CA GLU A 90 -6.30 -5.19 24.94
C GLU A 90 -6.40 -6.71 25.12
N GLY A 91 -6.96 -7.14 26.27
CA GLY A 91 -7.24 -8.53 26.58
C GLY A 91 -6.01 -9.45 26.48
N PHE A 92 -6.14 -10.52 25.69
CA PHE A 92 -5.10 -11.52 25.46
C PHE A 92 -3.79 -10.92 24.93
N TRP A 93 -3.87 -9.96 24.01
CA TRP A 93 -2.69 -9.37 23.38
C TRP A 93 -1.89 -8.48 24.34
N LYS A 94 -2.56 -7.87 25.32
CA LYS A 94 -1.89 -7.13 26.41
C LYS A 94 -1.02 -8.06 27.25
N ARG A 95 -1.58 -9.20 27.67
CA ARG A 95 -0.85 -10.22 28.44
C ARG A 95 0.30 -10.82 27.62
N MET A 96 0.11 -11.05 26.32
CA MET A 96 1.17 -11.49 25.41
C MET A 96 2.31 -10.47 25.33
N GLN A 97 1.99 -9.18 25.23
CA GLN A 97 2.97 -8.10 25.22
C GLN A 97 3.73 -8.03 26.55
N GLU A 98 3.03 -8.08 27.69
CA GLU A 98 3.65 -8.09 29.03
C GLU A 98 4.53 -9.33 29.27
N TYR A 99 4.10 -10.49 28.77
CA TYR A 99 4.88 -11.73 28.85
C TYR A 99 6.17 -11.64 28.03
N LEU A 100 6.10 -11.11 26.80
CA LEU A 100 7.27 -10.94 25.94
C LEU A 100 8.19 -9.81 26.43
N SER A 101 7.68 -8.79 27.12
CA SER A 101 8.50 -7.69 27.66
C SER A 101 9.22 -8.08 28.93
N THR A 102 8.55 -8.84 29.80
CA THR A 102 9.05 -9.12 31.16
C THR A 102 9.74 -10.47 31.22
N ILE A 103 9.36 -11.44 30.37
CA ILE A 103 9.74 -12.87 30.41
C ILE A 103 9.36 -13.56 31.75
N LYS A 104 8.92 -12.80 32.76
CA LYS A 104 8.43 -13.28 34.05
C LYS A 104 6.98 -13.75 33.92
N LYS A 105 6.67 -14.81 34.66
CA LYS A 105 5.32 -15.34 34.79
C LYS A 105 4.44 -14.24 35.43
N PRO A 106 3.39 -13.73 34.74
CA PRO A 106 2.52 -12.71 35.34
C PRO A 106 1.84 -13.31 36.58
N GLN A 107 1.85 -12.57 37.69
CA GLN A 107 1.50 -13.09 39.03
C GLN A 107 0.00 -13.36 39.26
N SER A 108 -0.86 -13.07 38.29
CA SER A 108 -2.29 -13.29 38.41
C SER A 108 -2.83 -13.77 37.07
N SER A 109 -3.77 -14.72 37.12
CA SER A 109 -4.56 -15.30 36.02
C SER A 109 -4.08 -16.66 35.49
N GLU A 110 -4.90 -17.67 35.82
CA GLU A 110 -5.19 -18.94 35.12
C GLU A 110 -4.01 -19.65 34.41
N ASN A 111 -3.52 -20.74 35.01
CA ASN A 111 -2.45 -21.58 34.45
C ASN A 111 -2.74 -22.08 33.01
N GLU A 112 -4.01 -22.24 32.62
CA GLU A 112 -4.39 -22.67 31.28
C GLU A 112 -4.08 -21.61 30.21
N GLU A 113 -4.40 -20.35 30.48
CA GLU A 113 -4.11 -19.24 29.57
C GLU A 113 -2.59 -19.06 29.36
N LEU A 114 -1.80 -19.25 30.42
CA LEU A 114 -0.33 -19.18 30.33
C LEU A 114 0.25 -20.25 29.40
N GLY A 115 -0.32 -21.45 29.40
CA GLY A 115 0.06 -22.51 28.47
C GLY A 115 -0.16 -22.08 27.01
N THR A 116 -1.30 -21.43 26.72
CA THR A 116 -1.60 -20.93 25.38
C THR A 116 -0.70 -19.76 24.97
N ILE A 117 -0.43 -18.82 25.88
CA ILE A 117 0.46 -17.68 25.65
C ILE A 117 1.87 -18.19 25.36
N LYS A 118 2.41 -19.08 26.19
CA LYS A 118 3.74 -19.68 25.99
C LYS A 118 3.83 -20.47 24.68
N ARG A 119 2.78 -21.21 24.31
CA ARG A 119 2.73 -21.94 23.04
C ARG A 119 2.74 -20.98 21.84
N ARG A 120 1.93 -19.91 21.90
CA ARG A 120 1.79 -18.95 20.80
C ARG A 120 2.99 -17.98 20.72
N SER A 121 3.64 -17.65 21.83
CA SER A 121 4.67 -16.61 21.94
C SER A 121 5.86 -16.81 21.00
N SER A 122 6.23 -18.05 20.68
CA SER A 122 7.29 -18.37 19.71
C SER A 122 7.07 -17.71 18.35
N ASN A 123 5.81 -17.53 17.94
CA ASN A 123 5.43 -16.89 16.68
C ASN A 123 5.34 -15.37 16.77
N PHE A 124 5.61 -14.78 17.93
CA PHE A 124 5.53 -13.34 18.15
C PHE A 124 6.83 -12.80 18.72
N PHE A 125 7.01 -11.50 18.60
CA PHE A 125 8.14 -10.79 19.19
C PHE A 125 7.78 -9.33 19.41
N LEU A 126 8.54 -8.67 20.28
CA LEU A 126 8.44 -7.24 20.50
C LEU A 126 9.54 -6.51 19.75
N GLU A 127 9.17 -5.44 19.08
CA GLU A 127 10.09 -4.54 18.40
C GLU A 127 9.64 -3.10 18.68
N TYR A 128 10.48 -2.29 19.29
CA TYR A 128 10.15 -0.90 19.67
C TYR A 128 8.84 -0.76 20.48
N GLY A 129 8.60 -1.70 21.41
CA GLY A 129 7.39 -1.71 22.23
C GLY A 129 6.13 -2.21 21.51
N GLN A 130 6.26 -2.71 20.28
CA GLN A 130 5.15 -3.22 19.49
C GLN A 130 5.15 -4.72 19.35
N LEU A 131 3.96 -5.30 19.45
CA LEU A 131 3.75 -6.73 19.24
C LEU A 131 3.68 -7.05 17.74
N LYS A 132 4.63 -7.85 17.26
CA LYS A 132 4.68 -8.31 15.87
C LYS A 132 4.58 -9.83 15.81
N ARG A 133 3.88 -10.33 14.80
CA ARG A 133 3.84 -11.74 14.42
C ARG A 133 4.97 -12.03 13.43
N ARG A 134 5.74 -13.07 13.71
CA ARG A 134 6.71 -13.66 12.78
C ARG A 134 5.96 -14.21 11.58
N ASN A 135 6.26 -13.66 10.41
CA ASN A 135 5.70 -14.08 9.13
C ASN A 135 6.76 -13.82 8.06
N ASN A 136 6.84 -14.69 7.06
CA ASN A 136 7.81 -14.59 5.97
C ASN A 136 7.08 -14.11 4.70
N PRO A 137 7.58 -13.13 3.94
CA PRO A 137 8.85 -12.38 4.13
C PRO A 137 8.78 -11.29 5.20
N ASN A 138 7.59 -10.73 5.45
CA ASN A 138 7.46 -9.56 6.31
C ASN A 138 6.71 -9.88 7.61
N PRO A 139 7.25 -9.50 8.78
CA PRO A 139 6.52 -9.52 10.05
C PRO A 139 5.25 -8.67 10.00
N GLN A 140 4.21 -9.12 10.68
CA GLN A 140 2.92 -8.42 10.73
C GLN A 140 2.73 -7.72 12.08
N LEU A 141 2.28 -6.47 12.09
CA LEU A 141 1.95 -5.75 13.32
C LEU A 141 0.62 -6.27 13.91
N VAL A 142 0.61 -6.58 15.20
CA VAL A 142 -0.60 -7.05 15.89
C VAL A 142 -1.39 -5.88 16.44
N ILE A 143 -2.69 -5.82 16.12
CA ILE A 143 -3.60 -4.76 16.57
C ILE A 143 -4.79 -5.40 17.29
N SER A 144 -5.03 -5.01 18.54
CA SER A 144 -6.19 -5.49 19.30
C SER A 144 -7.41 -4.57 19.18
N SER A 145 -7.21 -3.24 19.22
CA SER A 145 -8.31 -2.27 19.30
C SER A 145 -9.12 -2.20 18.01
N GLN A 146 -10.44 -2.38 18.12
CA GLN A 146 -11.37 -2.34 17.00
C GLN A 146 -11.43 -0.96 16.32
N GLU A 147 -11.27 0.11 17.09
CA GLU A 147 -11.23 1.49 16.59
C GLU A 147 -10.02 1.68 15.66
N VAL A 148 -8.85 1.20 16.09
CA VAL A 148 -7.61 1.27 15.31
C VAL A 148 -7.70 0.41 14.05
N GLN A 149 -8.29 -0.78 14.14
CA GLN A 149 -8.53 -1.62 12.96
C GLN A 149 -9.41 -0.91 11.92
N SER A 150 -10.51 -0.30 12.36
CA SER A 150 -11.46 0.40 11.49
C SER A 150 -10.84 1.64 10.86
N TYR A 151 -10.04 2.38 11.63
CA TYR A 151 -9.26 3.50 11.14
C TYR A 151 -8.28 3.07 10.05
N ILE A 152 -7.47 2.03 10.29
CA ILE A 152 -6.50 1.51 9.31
C ILE A 152 -7.20 1.06 8.02
N LEU A 153 -8.32 0.35 8.14
CA LEU A 153 -9.13 -0.07 7.00
C LEU A 153 -9.59 1.13 6.16
N LYS A 154 -10.16 2.15 6.80
CA LYS A 154 -10.66 3.36 6.14
C LYS A 154 -9.53 4.14 5.48
N THR A 155 -8.46 4.42 6.20
CA THR A 155 -7.32 5.19 5.69
C THR A 155 -6.65 4.50 4.51
N LEU A 156 -6.45 3.19 4.57
CA LEU A 156 -5.90 2.44 3.45
C LEU A 156 -6.83 2.46 2.24
N ASN A 157 -8.14 2.32 2.44
CA ASN A 157 -9.10 2.34 1.34
C ASN A 157 -9.15 3.71 0.64
N GLU A 158 -9.17 4.79 1.41
CA GLU A 158 -9.16 6.18 0.90
C GLU A 158 -7.85 6.49 0.18
N TYR A 159 -6.70 6.18 0.80
CA TYR A 159 -5.38 6.42 0.21
C TYR A 159 -5.16 5.65 -1.09
N MET A 160 -5.75 4.46 -1.20
CA MET A 160 -5.64 3.63 -2.40
C MET A 160 -6.60 4.05 -3.52
N GLY A 161 -7.50 5.01 -3.27
CA GLY A 161 -8.50 5.44 -4.26
C GLY A 161 -9.61 4.41 -4.49
N HIS A 162 -10.06 3.73 -3.43
CA HIS A 162 -11.19 2.79 -3.48
C HIS A 162 -11.03 1.66 -4.51
N ARG A 163 -9.84 1.05 -4.58
CA ARG A 163 -9.52 -0.06 -5.50
C ARG A 163 -10.34 -1.36 -5.31
N GLY A 164 -11.17 -1.43 -4.28
CA GLY A 164 -12.03 -2.58 -3.98
C GLY A 164 -11.51 -3.46 -2.85
N ASP A 165 -12.40 -4.30 -2.32
CA ASP A 165 -12.21 -5.01 -1.05
C ASP A 165 -11.02 -5.97 -1.05
N ASN A 166 -10.82 -6.74 -2.12
CA ASN A 166 -9.76 -7.75 -2.19
C ASN A 166 -8.36 -7.13 -2.18
N GLU A 167 -8.20 -6.03 -2.89
CA GLU A 167 -6.93 -5.32 -3.04
C GLU A 167 -6.55 -4.60 -1.73
N THR A 168 -7.54 -3.96 -1.08
CA THR A 168 -7.37 -3.36 0.25
C THR A 168 -7.08 -4.44 1.29
N TYR A 169 -7.82 -5.55 1.28
CA TYR A 169 -7.63 -6.65 2.22
C TYR A 169 -6.26 -7.33 2.08
N GLY A 170 -5.82 -7.60 0.85
CA GLY A 170 -4.51 -8.23 0.58
C GLY A 170 -3.35 -7.42 1.17
N ARG A 171 -3.41 -6.09 1.04
CA ARG A 171 -2.39 -5.20 1.63
C ARG A 171 -2.43 -5.17 3.15
N ILE A 172 -3.63 -5.14 3.73
CA ILE A 172 -3.78 -5.19 5.19
C ILE A 172 -3.21 -6.50 5.72
N LYS A 173 -3.57 -7.63 5.10
CA LYS A 173 -3.05 -8.96 5.46
C LYS A 173 -1.53 -9.04 5.32
N ALA A 174 -0.91 -8.28 4.42
CA ALA A 174 0.55 -8.29 4.28
C ALA A 174 1.28 -7.63 5.45
N ARG A 175 0.68 -6.63 6.12
CA ARG A 175 1.37 -5.81 7.15
C ARG A 175 0.78 -5.90 8.54
N PHE A 176 -0.49 -6.26 8.68
CA PHE A 176 -1.22 -6.24 9.94
C PHE A 176 -1.82 -7.61 10.24
N LYS A 177 -2.00 -7.88 11.53
CA LYS A 177 -2.67 -9.06 12.05
C LYS A 177 -3.59 -8.68 13.19
N TRP A 178 -4.86 -9.06 13.10
CA TRP A 178 -5.80 -9.02 14.21
C TRP A 178 -6.70 -10.27 14.21
N GLU A 179 -7.44 -10.48 15.30
CA GLU A 179 -8.40 -11.59 15.42
C GLU A 179 -9.66 -11.27 14.60
N GLY A 180 -10.20 -12.25 13.87
CA GLY A 180 -11.35 -12.04 12.99
C GLY A 180 -11.03 -11.56 11.57
N MET A 181 -9.76 -11.42 11.18
CA MET A 181 -9.40 -11.23 9.76
C MET A 181 -9.85 -12.44 8.93
N LYS A 182 -10.49 -12.19 7.77
CA LYS A 182 -10.94 -13.23 6.81
C LYS A 182 -9.77 -14.18 6.47
N LYS A 183 -9.98 -15.49 6.54
CA LYS A 183 -8.88 -16.44 6.26
C LYS A 183 -8.39 -16.34 4.82
#